data_AF-A0AA95I4E4-F1
#
_entry.id   AF-A0AA95I4E4-F1
#
_cell.length_a   1.000
_cell.length_b   1.000
_cell.length_c   1.000
_cell.angle_alpha   90.00
_cell.angle_beta   90.00
_cell.angle_gamma   90.00
#
_symmetry.space_group_name_H-M   'P 1'
#
loop_
_entity.id
_entity.type
_entity.pdbx_description
1 polymer ?
#
loop_
_entity_poly.entity_id
_entity_poly.type
_entity_poly.pdbx_seq_one_letter_code
_entity_poly.pdbx_strand_id
1 'polypeptide(L)'
;MALLKKSKKINFLISIFFTLAIIVLFSLFYKGSSSTQLLVDVRIPQDDKYQVFYDIGNGFKEDDSTTISVEKSEDIQTLNFKIPSNVKNLRIDLGTSIQTIYIEKVIWKNNSRKHVWYPENIITDFNIKNNIEKIELVENQLKIVTNGKDPFLISKNTLGISIYLSKDIFNIMIMYLIIILVGVVFFCLLQVSNVDLISKLNSLFNNFKVISLCALFMIIIIFPMLSNTLGITSSAPDVEKRKLAEKPIFNLKNSSYKSFFSNYENYVNDNFGYRGQLIKLNNILKVKLLHTSPVDRVILGKNGWMFYKADGVIDDYRGINHFSNEELEKIKTNLEERKKWLEGQGIEYYIMVAPNKHTIYSEYLPSNIVKYNQESRLDQLIKYLSKNSEIKIVDVRSALLNNKSQYILYKKNDTHWNSMGAFLAYEEMAKIFESDSIITVPVKLNNYSIKEEISGGDLANMLSMNNILLDKHLKLVPNFKSKVVDVEVNRELFPNPNRLVVKENTSLEKHPKLLMFRDSFAIDMIPFLSENFSRSVYIWDHNFNSNIIENEKPDVVVHELVERNIQALLYDNPESIKN
;
A
#
# COMPACT_ATOMS: atom_id res chain seq x y z
N MET A 1 61.40 0.55 -18.72
CA MET A 1 60.74 1.42 -19.73
C MET A 1 59.54 0.77 -20.45
N ALA A 2 59.61 -0.50 -20.87
CA ALA A 2 58.50 -1.18 -21.59
C ALA A 2 57.23 -1.42 -20.75
N LEU A 3 57.37 -1.73 -19.45
CA LEU A 3 56.22 -1.92 -18.53
C LEU A 3 55.42 -0.63 -18.27
N LEU A 4 56.11 0.51 -18.18
CA LEU A 4 55.50 1.84 -18.03
C LEU A 4 54.69 2.27 -19.27
N LYS A 5 55.13 1.90 -20.48
CA LYS A 5 54.35 2.12 -21.72
C LYS A 5 53.10 1.23 -21.77
N LYS A 6 53.15 0.02 -21.20
CA LYS A 6 52.03 -0.93 -21.19
C LYS A 6 50.91 -0.48 -20.22
N SER A 7 51.23 0.07 -19.05
CA SER A 7 50.22 0.61 -18.13
C SER A 7 49.55 1.89 -18.65
N LYS A 8 50.30 2.78 -19.33
CA LYS A 8 49.72 3.97 -19.99
C LYS A 8 48.69 3.61 -21.06
N LYS A 9 48.93 2.55 -21.84
CA LYS A 9 47.97 2.05 -22.86
C LYS A 9 46.69 1.47 -22.23
N ILE A 10 46.82 0.75 -21.12
CA ILE A 10 45.68 0.17 -20.38
C ILE A 10 44.82 1.27 -19.75
N ASN A 11 45.44 2.27 -19.12
CA ASN A 11 44.72 3.39 -18.52
C ASN A 11 44.00 4.26 -19.56
N PHE A 12 44.59 4.41 -20.76
CA PHE A 12 43.95 5.11 -21.89
C PHE A 12 42.72 4.36 -22.42
N LEU A 13 42.80 3.03 -22.54
CA LEU A 13 41.68 2.18 -22.97
C LEU A 13 40.53 2.17 -21.94
N ILE A 14 40.85 2.14 -20.64
CA ILE A 14 39.86 2.24 -19.56
C ILE A 14 39.17 3.61 -19.59
N SER A 15 39.92 4.70 -19.86
CA SER A 15 39.35 6.04 -20.01
C SER A 15 38.37 6.12 -21.18
N ILE A 16 38.73 5.58 -22.34
CA ILE A 16 37.86 5.54 -23.51
C ILE A 16 36.59 4.74 -23.21
N PHE A 17 36.71 3.60 -22.53
CA PHE A 17 35.57 2.77 -22.14
C PHE A 17 34.61 3.50 -21.18
N PHE A 18 35.12 4.17 -20.15
CA PHE A 18 34.28 4.93 -19.22
C PHE A 18 33.63 6.15 -19.88
N THR A 19 34.34 6.88 -20.73
CA THR A 19 33.78 8.02 -21.47
C THR A 19 32.70 7.56 -22.44
N LEU A 20 32.91 6.46 -23.17
CA LEU A 20 31.90 5.87 -24.04
C LEU A 20 30.70 5.34 -23.24
N ALA A 21 30.90 4.71 -22.08
CA ALA A 21 29.82 4.26 -21.21
C ALA A 21 28.97 5.44 -20.70
N ILE A 22 29.60 6.56 -20.35
CA ILE A 22 28.91 7.79 -19.95
C ILE A 22 28.13 8.39 -21.12
N ILE A 23 28.70 8.43 -22.34
CA ILE A 23 28.01 8.94 -23.54
C ILE A 23 26.82 8.05 -23.91
N VAL A 24 26.98 6.73 -23.88
CA VAL A 24 25.90 5.77 -24.14
C VAL A 24 24.80 5.91 -23.10
N LEU A 25 25.14 5.99 -21.81
CA LEU A 25 24.18 6.28 -20.74
C LEU A 25 23.46 7.61 -20.97
N PHE A 26 24.18 8.68 -21.30
CA PHE A 26 23.59 10.00 -21.58
C PHE A 26 22.64 9.96 -22.80
N SER A 27 23.02 9.23 -23.85
CA SER A 27 22.20 9.07 -25.07
C SER A 27 20.94 8.22 -24.85
N LEU A 28 20.97 7.26 -23.91
CA LEU A 28 19.79 6.46 -23.53
C LEU A 28 18.76 7.28 -22.74
N PHE A 29 19.18 8.36 -22.08
CA PHE A 29 18.29 9.26 -21.32
C PHE A 29 17.88 10.53 -22.09
N TYR A 30 18.63 10.94 -23.12
CA TYR A 30 18.28 12.07 -23.98
C TYR A 30 17.29 11.64 -25.08
N LYS A 31 16.10 11.17 -24.70
CA LYS A 31 14.99 10.99 -25.64
C LYS A 31 14.17 12.28 -25.70
N GLY A 32 14.29 12.97 -26.83
CA GLY A 32 13.60 14.21 -27.14
C GLY A 32 12.07 14.08 -27.16
N SER A 33 11.43 15.23 -26.93
CA SER A 33 9.99 15.54 -27.03
C SER A 33 9.05 14.42 -26.57
N SER A 34 8.80 14.38 -25.26
CA SER A 34 7.79 13.50 -24.66
C SER A 34 6.40 14.12 -24.80
N SER A 35 5.46 13.41 -25.41
CA SER A 35 4.03 13.73 -25.31
C SER A 35 3.60 13.64 -23.84
N THR A 36 3.07 14.74 -23.30
CA THR A 36 2.58 14.81 -21.93
C THR A 36 1.04 14.81 -21.94
N GLN A 37 0.46 14.10 -20.97
CA GLN A 37 -0.98 13.96 -20.82
C GLN A 37 -1.38 14.30 -19.40
N LEU A 38 -2.51 14.99 -19.26
CA LEU A 38 -3.25 15.13 -18.02
C LEU A 38 -4.53 14.32 -18.15
N LEU A 39 -4.68 13.31 -17.32
CA LEU A 39 -5.89 12.51 -17.23
C LEU A 39 -6.71 12.96 -16.03
N VAL A 40 -8.02 13.09 -16.19
CA VAL A 40 -8.94 13.40 -15.09
C VAL A 40 -9.99 12.30 -15.05
N ASP A 41 -9.99 11.51 -13.98
CA ASP A 41 -11.02 10.48 -13.75
C ASP A 41 -12.19 11.15 -13.03
N VAL A 42 -13.29 11.32 -13.75
CA VAL A 42 -14.45 12.12 -13.32
C VAL A 42 -15.76 11.47 -13.72
N ARG A 43 -16.78 11.57 -12.87
CA ARG A 43 -18.17 11.21 -13.22
C ARG A 43 -18.84 12.39 -13.92
N ILE A 44 -19.46 12.13 -15.07
CA ILE A 44 -20.08 13.16 -15.92
C ILE A 44 -21.60 13.14 -15.75
N PRO A 45 -22.19 13.99 -14.89
CA PRO A 45 -23.63 13.92 -14.56
C PRO A 45 -24.54 14.36 -15.71
N GLN A 46 -24.01 15.12 -16.66
CA GLN A 46 -24.68 15.62 -17.86
C GLN A 46 -23.65 16.00 -18.93
N ASP A 47 -24.12 16.22 -20.15
CA ASP A 47 -23.28 16.69 -21.24
C ASP A 47 -22.65 18.04 -20.89
N ASP A 48 -21.34 18.16 -21.09
CA ASP A 48 -20.61 19.38 -20.76
C ASP A 48 -19.28 19.50 -21.53
N LYS A 49 -18.56 20.59 -21.31
CA LYS A 49 -17.27 20.89 -21.95
C LYS A 49 -16.22 21.19 -20.89
N TYR A 50 -15.26 20.28 -20.74
CA TYR A 50 -14.13 20.43 -19.81
C TYR A 50 -12.92 21.00 -20.54
N GLN A 51 -12.21 21.92 -19.91
CA GLN A 51 -11.05 22.59 -20.51
C GLN A 51 -9.88 22.58 -19.54
N VAL A 52 -8.67 22.39 -20.06
CA VAL A 52 -7.44 22.51 -19.29
C VAL A 52 -6.58 23.59 -19.92
N PHE A 53 -6.35 24.65 -19.18
CA PHE A 53 -5.37 25.69 -19.49
C PHE A 53 -4.01 25.30 -18.91
N TYR A 54 -2.96 25.60 -19.67
CA TYR A 54 -1.59 25.37 -19.23
C TYR A 54 -0.76 26.63 -19.40
N ASP A 55 0.08 26.93 -18.41
CA ASP A 55 0.99 28.08 -18.44
C ASP A 55 2.43 27.58 -18.54
N ILE A 56 3.15 28.02 -19.57
CA ILE A 56 4.57 27.71 -19.78
C ILE A 56 5.52 28.80 -19.26
N GLY A 57 4.99 29.83 -18.60
CA GLY A 57 5.72 30.93 -17.97
C GLY A 57 5.27 32.34 -18.35
N ASN A 58 4.14 32.48 -19.06
CA ASN A 58 3.61 33.76 -19.54
C ASN A 58 2.18 34.04 -19.04
N GLY A 59 1.69 33.26 -18.08
CA GLY A 59 0.29 33.26 -17.64
C GLY A 59 -0.62 32.41 -18.53
N PHE A 60 -1.85 32.20 -18.08
CA PHE A 60 -2.85 31.45 -18.85
C PHE A 60 -3.40 32.29 -20.01
N LYS A 61 -3.48 31.69 -21.20
CA LYS A 61 -4.06 32.27 -22.42
C LYS A 61 -5.04 31.29 -23.05
N GLU A 62 -6.02 31.79 -23.79
CA GLU A 62 -7.02 30.94 -24.49
C GLU A 62 -6.39 29.94 -25.46
N ASP A 63 -5.39 30.39 -26.22
CA ASP A 63 -4.67 29.54 -27.17
C ASP A 63 -3.83 28.45 -26.48
N ASP A 64 -3.52 28.63 -25.18
CA ASP A 64 -2.74 27.70 -24.35
C ASP A 64 -3.67 26.78 -23.53
N SER A 65 -4.62 26.15 -24.23
CA SER A 65 -5.59 25.25 -23.61
C SER A 65 -5.92 24.03 -24.48
N THR A 66 -6.54 23.03 -23.86
CA THR A 66 -7.10 21.86 -24.55
C THR A 66 -8.47 21.56 -23.97
N THR A 67 -9.42 21.20 -24.84
CA THR A 67 -10.81 21.00 -24.46
C THR A 67 -11.30 19.63 -24.88
N ILE A 68 -12.17 19.03 -24.07
CA ILE A 68 -12.90 17.80 -24.36
C ILE A 68 -14.39 18.04 -24.08
N SER A 69 -15.23 17.76 -25.07
CA SER A 69 -16.68 17.65 -24.86
C SER A 69 -16.99 16.25 -24.33
N VAL A 70 -17.88 16.17 -23.35
CA VAL A 70 -18.23 14.93 -22.66
C VAL A 70 -19.73 14.72 -22.68
N GLU A 71 -20.14 13.46 -22.75
CA GLU A 71 -21.53 13.04 -22.68
C GLU A 71 -21.83 12.46 -21.30
N LYS A 72 -23.09 12.59 -20.86
CA LYS A 72 -23.58 12.05 -19.60
C LYS A 72 -23.22 10.57 -19.43
N SER A 73 -22.64 10.22 -18.29
CA SER A 73 -22.34 8.84 -17.89
C SER A 73 -22.45 8.67 -16.37
N GLU A 74 -23.11 7.60 -15.95
CA GLU A 74 -23.12 7.17 -14.54
C GLU A 74 -21.76 6.56 -14.12
N ASP A 75 -21.05 5.98 -15.09
CA ASP A 75 -19.71 5.46 -14.92
C ASP A 75 -18.66 6.58 -15.01
N ILE A 76 -17.52 6.33 -14.37
CA ILE A 76 -16.38 7.24 -14.34
C ILE A 76 -15.67 7.21 -15.69
N GLN A 77 -15.42 8.40 -16.23
CA GLN A 77 -14.71 8.57 -17.48
C GLN A 77 -13.32 9.16 -17.22
N THR A 78 -12.33 8.66 -17.96
CA THR A 78 -10.97 9.23 -17.97
C THR A 78 -10.84 10.24 -19.11
N LEU A 79 -10.88 11.53 -18.78
CA LEU A 79 -10.68 12.62 -19.74
C LEU A 79 -9.19 12.82 -20.00
N ASN A 80 -8.74 12.69 -21.26
CA ASN A 80 -7.31 12.73 -21.61
C ASN A 80 -6.91 14.01 -22.36
N PHE A 81 -6.39 14.98 -21.63
CA PHE A 81 -5.91 16.26 -22.14
C PHE A 81 -4.44 16.17 -22.57
N LYS A 82 -4.15 16.44 -23.85
CA LYS A 82 -2.77 16.55 -24.34
C LYS A 82 -2.23 17.93 -24.00
N ILE A 83 -1.12 17.99 -23.26
CA ILE A 83 -0.50 19.24 -22.84
C ILE A 83 1.00 19.25 -23.18
N PRO A 84 1.64 20.42 -23.30
CA PRO A 84 3.09 20.52 -23.50
C PRO A 84 3.90 19.90 -22.37
N SER A 85 5.19 19.61 -22.62
CA SER A 85 6.08 19.02 -21.62
C SER A 85 6.65 20.03 -20.61
N ASN A 86 6.61 21.32 -20.92
CA ASN A 86 7.21 22.42 -20.16
C ASN A 86 6.18 23.22 -19.33
N VAL A 87 5.05 22.61 -18.97
CA VAL A 87 3.98 23.26 -18.22
C VAL A 87 4.43 23.57 -16.79
N LYS A 88 4.25 24.84 -16.38
CA LYS A 88 4.53 25.36 -15.04
C LYS A 88 3.29 25.44 -14.16
N ASN A 89 2.12 25.79 -14.71
CA ASN A 89 0.87 25.83 -13.96
C ASN A 89 -0.26 25.20 -14.79
N LEU A 90 -1.26 24.65 -14.10
CA LEU A 90 -2.47 24.11 -14.72
C LEU A 90 -3.67 24.81 -14.10
N ARG A 91 -4.65 25.07 -14.96
CA ARG A 91 -6.00 25.43 -14.58
C ARG A 91 -6.94 24.40 -15.25
N ILE A 92 -7.73 23.71 -14.44
CA ILE A 92 -8.67 22.67 -14.87
C ILE A 92 -10.07 23.23 -14.67
N ASP A 93 -10.78 23.46 -15.77
CA ASP A 93 -12.13 24.00 -15.81
C ASP A 93 -13.10 22.83 -15.88
N LEU A 94 -13.98 22.79 -14.88
CA LEU A 94 -14.79 21.63 -14.54
C LEU A 94 -16.17 21.67 -15.20
N GLY A 95 -16.22 22.05 -16.47
CA GLY A 95 -17.49 22.21 -17.18
C GLY A 95 -18.05 23.64 -17.15
N THR A 96 -19.13 23.83 -17.88
CA THR A 96 -19.79 25.13 -18.13
C THR A 96 -21.22 25.18 -17.58
N SER A 97 -21.66 24.10 -16.93
CA SER A 97 -23.00 23.95 -16.38
C SER A 97 -23.01 23.83 -14.85
N ILE A 98 -24.13 24.21 -14.23
CA ILE A 98 -24.35 24.06 -12.79
C ILE A 98 -24.66 22.59 -12.50
N GLN A 99 -23.74 21.92 -11.82
CA GLN A 99 -23.80 20.49 -11.54
C GLN A 99 -22.97 20.08 -10.31
N THR A 100 -23.13 18.84 -9.85
CA THR A 100 -22.25 18.22 -8.86
C THR A 100 -21.27 17.27 -9.54
N ILE A 101 -19.99 17.52 -9.36
CA ILE A 101 -18.89 16.83 -10.05
C ILE A 101 -18.16 15.96 -9.05
N TYR A 102 -17.83 14.73 -9.46
CA TYR A 102 -17.07 13.79 -8.63
C TYR A 102 -15.77 13.45 -9.33
N ILE A 103 -14.64 13.86 -8.75
CA ILE A 103 -13.30 13.58 -9.27
C ILE A 103 -12.64 12.51 -8.40
N GLU A 104 -12.26 11.38 -8.99
CA GLU A 104 -11.52 10.34 -8.26
C GLU A 104 -10.04 10.63 -8.17
N LYS A 105 -9.44 11.08 -9.27
CA LYS A 105 -8.03 11.44 -9.32
C LYS A 105 -7.71 12.25 -10.56
N VAL A 106 -6.65 13.05 -10.43
CA VAL A 106 -6.00 13.71 -11.56
C VAL A 106 -4.63 13.05 -11.75
N ILE A 107 -4.29 12.72 -12.99
CA ILE A 107 -3.05 12.02 -13.33
C ILE A 107 -2.27 12.86 -14.33
N TRP A 108 -1.07 13.28 -13.96
CA TRP A 108 -0.11 13.78 -14.93
C TRP A 108 0.81 12.65 -15.37
N LYS A 109 1.02 12.45 -16.67
CA LYS A 109 1.97 11.44 -17.16
C LYS A 109 2.69 11.87 -18.43
N ASN A 110 3.87 11.32 -18.62
CA ASN A 110 4.60 11.34 -19.89
C ASN A 110 5.15 9.93 -20.17
N ASN A 111 5.93 9.78 -21.23
CA ASN A 111 6.47 8.46 -21.64
C ASN A 111 7.38 7.78 -20.60
N SER A 112 7.79 8.49 -19.54
CA SER A 112 8.73 7.98 -18.55
C SER A 112 8.23 8.03 -17.11
N ARG A 113 7.17 8.81 -16.82
CA ARG A 113 6.74 9.12 -15.45
C ARG A 113 5.22 9.31 -15.34
N LYS A 114 4.70 9.10 -14.13
CA LYS A 114 3.30 9.30 -13.76
C LYS A 114 3.23 9.88 -12.35
N HIS A 115 2.43 10.91 -12.17
CA HIS A 115 2.05 11.48 -10.88
C HIS A 115 0.52 11.42 -10.75
N VAL A 116 0.02 11.15 -9.54
CA VAL A 116 -1.41 10.99 -9.27
C VAL A 116 -1.76 11.89 -8.10
N TRP A 117 -2.73 12.77 -8.29
CA TRP A 117 -3.40 13.50 -7.21
C TRP A 117 -4.69 12.77 -6.85
N TYR A 118 -4.75 12.24 -5.64
CA TYR A 118 -5.99 11.75 -5.03
C TYR A 118 -6.77 12.93 -4.41
N PRO A 119 -8.05 12.76 -4.06
CA PRO A 119 -8.93 13.86 -3.63
C PRO A 119 -8.34 14.76 -2.54
N GLU A 120 -7.71 14.17 -1.53
CA GLU A 120 -7.03 14.89 -0.46
C GLU A 120 -5.89 15.78 -0.98
N ASN A 121 -5.14 15.30 -1.97
CA ASN A 121 -4.04 16.05 -2.57
C ASN A 121 -4.53 17.13 -3.53
N ILE A 122 -5.68 16.93 -4.18
CA ILE A 122 -6.28 17.95 -5.04
C ILE A 122 -6.64 19.18 -4.20
N ILE A 123 -7.24 18.99 -3.02
CA ILE A 123 -7.60 20.09 -2.11
C ILE A 123 -6.36 20.83 -1.62
N THR A 124 -5.25 20.13 -1.35
CA THR A 124 -4.01 20.78 -0.89
C THR A 124 -3.30 21.52 -2.01
N ASP A 125 -3.17 20.90 -3.19
CA ASP A 125 -2.27 21.35 -4.26
C ASP A 125 -2.95 22.27 -5.28
N PHE A 126 -4.27 22.32 -5.30
CA PHE A 126 -5.05 23.23 -6.14
C PHE A 126 -5.83 24.25 -5.30
N ASN A 127 -5.77 25.50 -5.72
CA ASN A 127 -6.68 26.55 -5.34
C ASN A 127 -7.97 26.32 -6.10
N ILE A 128 -9.07 26.51 -5.39
CA ILE A 128 -10.39 26.31 -5.92
C ILE A 128 -11.00 27.70 -6.04
N LYS A 129 -11.44 28.05 -7.25
CA LYS A 129 -11.83 29.41 -7.59
C LYS A 129 -13.05 29.39 -8.49
N ASN A 130 -13.86 30.44 -8.33
CA ASN A 130 -15.09 30.73 -9.06
C ASN A 130 -16.16 29.63 -8.99
N ASN A 131 -17.42 30.07 -8.92
CA ASN A 131 -18.61 29.26 -9.18
C ASN A 131 -18.70 27.88 -8.50
N ILE A 132 -18.09 27.72 -7.32
CA ILE A 132 -18.10 26.51 -6.51
C ILE A 132 -18.71 26.87 -5.16
N GLU A 133 -19.81 26.20 -4.82
CA GLU A 133 -20.58 26.41 -3.61
C GLU A 133 -20.01 25.59 -2.44
N LYS A 134 -19.71 24.32 -2.70
CA LYS A 134 -19.35 23.36 -1.65
C LYS A 134 -18.42 22.28 -2.18
N ILE A 135 -17.49 21.86 -1.34
CA ILE A 135 -16.56 20.78 -1.62
C ILE A 135 -16.51 19.82 -0.44
N GLU A 136 -16.59 18.53 -0.73
CA GLU A 136 -16.58 17.47 0.26
C GLU A 136 -15.73 16.29 -0.21
N LEU A 137 -15.01 15.68 0.72
CA LEU A 137 -14.39 14.38 0.49
C LEU A 137 -15.42 13.30 0.82
N VAL A 138 -15.77 12.48 -0.16
CA VAL A 138 -16.75 11.39 -0.01
C VAL A 138 -16.17 10.13 -0.62
N GLU A 139 -15.93 9.09 0.21
CA GLU A 139 -15.61 7.73 -0.24
C GLU A 139 -14.49 7.62 -1.32
N ASN A 140 -13.44 8.42 -1.18
CA ASN A 140 -12.31 8.56 -2.13
C ASN A 140 -12.61 9.32 -3.43
N GLN A 141 -13.61 10.19 -3.41
CA GLN A 141 -13.88 11.16 -4.47
C GLN A 141 -13.91 12.57 -3.92
N LEU A 142 -13.48 13.52 -4.73
CA LEU A 142 -13.68 14.94 -4.48
C LEU A 142 -15.03 15.35 -5.09
N LYS A 143 -16.02 15.57 -4.23
CA LYS A 143 -17.33 16.09 -4.61
C LYS A 143 -17.26 17.61 -4.66
N ILE A 144 -17.58 18.18 -5.82
CA ILE A 144 -17.58 19.62 -6.07
C ILE A 144 -18.98 20.03 -6.52
N VAL A 145 -19.67 20.81 -5.69
CA VAL A 145 -20.97 21.40 -6.00
C VAL A 145 -20.73 22.78 -6.60
N THR A 146 -21.15 22.97 -7.84
CA THR A 146 -20.96 24.23 -8.57
C THR A 146 -22.22 25.08 -8.51
N ASN A 147 -22.10 26.41 -8.53
CA ASN A 147 -23.22 27.37 -8.51
C ASN A 147 -23.16 28.39 -9.66
N GLY A 148 -22.35 28.10 -10.69
CA GLY A 148 -22.36 28.84 -11.96
C GLY A 148 -21.48 28.17 -13.00
N LYS A 149 -21.12 28.92 -14.05
CA LYS A 149 -20.63 28.36 -15.32
C LYS A 149 -19.12 28.37 -15.53
N ASP A 150 -18.34 28.80 -14.54
CA ASP A 150 -16.87 28.85 -14.61
C ASP A 150 -16.19 28.25 -13.35
N PRO A 151 -16.52 27.02 -12.93
CA PRO A 151 -15.84 26.37 -11.81
C PRO A 151 -14.45 25.87 -12.24
N PHE A 152 -13.38 26.29 -11.57
CA PHE A 152 -12.04 25.80 -11.91
C PHE A 152 -11.11 25.54 -10.72
N LEU A 153 -10.17 24.63 -10.97
CA LEU A 153 -9.06 24.28 -10.08
C LEU A 153 -7.77 24.84 -10.67
N ILE A 154 -7.09 25.73 -9.95
CA ILE A 154 -5.82 26.33 -10.37
C ILE A 154 -4.71 25.89 -9.43
N SER A 155 -3.57 25.41 -9.93
CA SER A 155 -2.49 24.94 -9.06
C SER A 155 -2.00 26.03 -8.07
N LYS A 156 -1.83 25.69 -6.79
CA LYS A 156 -1.48 26.66 -5.70
C LYS A 156 -0.08 27.25 -5.81
N ASN A 157 0.81 26.63 -6.58
CA ASN A 157 2.19 27.06 -6.86
C ASN A 157 2.52 26.70 -8.31
N THR A 158 3.71 27.08 -8.82
CA THR A 158 4.28 26.38 -9.98
C THR A 158 4.17 24.91 -9.68
N LEU A 159 3.28 24.24 -10.42
CA LEU A 159 3.06 22.81 -10.31
C LEU A 159 4.45 22.25 -10.24
N GLY A 160 4.70 21.55 -9.14
CA GLY A 160 5.96 20.92 -8.92
C GLY A 160 6.29 19.94 -10.04
N ILE A 161 5.56 19.81 -11.15
CA ILE A 161 6.02 19.20 -12.38
C ILE A 161 7.46 19.63 -12.70
N SER A 162 7.79 20.93 -12.64
CA SER A 162 9.19 21.37 -12.78
C SER A 162 10.06 21.06 -11.55
N ILE A 163 9.49 20.89 -10.35
CA ILE A 163 10.15 20.54 -9.07
C ILE A 163 10.26 19.01 -8.86
N TYR A 164 9.54 18.17 -9.62
CA TYR A 164 9.51 16.71 -9.60
C TYR A 164 10.32 16.21 -10.80
N LEU A 165 10.24 16.92 -11.93
CA LEU A 165 11.27 16.88 -12.97
C LEU A 165 12.59 17.37 -12.36
N SER A 166 12.67 18.57 -11.76
CA SER A 166 13.94 19.06 -11.22
C SER A 166 14.35 18.40 -9.92
N LYS A 167 13.55 18.07 -8.89
CA LYS A 167 14.12 17.38 -7.71
C LYS A 167 14.63 16.01 -8.08
N ASP A 168 13.94 15.21 -8.90
CA ASP A 168 14.50 13.92 -9.28
C ASP A 168 15.62 14.06 -10.32
N ILE A 169 15.53 14.94 -11.31
CA ILE A 169 16.63 15.16 -12.28
C ILE A 169 17.82 15.86 -11.62
N PHE A 170 17.62 16.76 -10.66
CA PHE A 170 18.64 17.45 -9.85
C PHE A 170 19.22 16.50 -8.82
N ASN A 171 18.44 15.64 -8.17
CA ASN A 171 18.96 14.62 -7.27
C ASN A 171 19.71 13.53 -8.05
N ILE A 172 19.23 13.15 -9.24
CA ILE A 172 19.92 12.24 -10.16
C ILE A 172 21.16 12.93 -10.77
N MET A 173 21.08 14.20 -11.16
CA MET A 173 22.21 14.99 -11.63
C MET A 173 23.22 15.16 -10.52
N ILE A 174 22.83 15.47 -9.29
CA ILE A 174 23.72 15.57 -8.13
C ILE A 174 24.32 14.21 -7.83
N MET A 175 23.56 13.13 -7.87
CA MET A 175 24.08 11.78 -7.66
C MET A 175 25.10 11.42 -8.75
N TYR A 176 24.81 11.71 -10.02
CA TYR A 176 25.76 11.51 -11.11
C TYR A 176 26.91 12.50 -11.07
N LEU A 177 26.71 13.75 -10.64
CA LEU A 177 27.75 14.74 -10.45
C LEU A 177 28.68 14.28 -9.34
N ILE A 178 28.15 13.70 -8.25
CA ILE A 178 28.91 13.09 -7.16
C ILE A 178 29.65 11.85 -7.67
N ILE A 179 29.02 10.96 -8.44
CA ILE A 179 29.69 9.79 -9.03
C ILE A 179 30.80 10.22 -10.00
N ILE A 180 30.56 11.24 -10.82
CA ILE A 180 31.56 11.84 -11.73
C ILE A 180 32.64 12.54 -10.92
N LEU A 181 32.32 13.28 -9.85
CA LEU A 181 33.30 13.94 -8.99
C LEU A 181 34.16 12.90 -8.27
N VAL A 182 33.56 11.85 -7.73
CA VAL A 182 34.26 10.72 -7.09
C VAL A 182 35.12 9.99 -8.11
N GLY A 183 34.62 9.77 -9.33
CA GLY A 183 35.37 9.16 -10.42
C GLY A 183 36.54 10.00 -10.92
N VAL A 184 36.35 11.32 -11.07
CA VAL A 184 37.38 12.30 -11.48
C VAL A 184 38.40 12.49 -10.37
N VAL A 185 37.97 12.58 -9.11
CA VAL A 185 38.86 12.59 -7.96
C VAL A 185 39.66 11.30 -7.93
N PHE A 186 39.03 10.12 -8.00
CA PHE A 186 39.70 8.83 -8.07
C PHE A 186 40.67 8.70 -9.26
N PHE A 187 40.32 9.26 -10.41
CA PHE A 187 41.20 9.33 -11.58
C PHE A 187 42.40 10.26 -11.38
N CYS A 188 42.21 11.45 -10.82
CA CYS A 188 43.28 12.37 -10.43
C CYS A 188 44.18 11.75 -9.34
N LEU A 189 43.60 10.96 -8.43
CA LEU A 189 44.33 10.19 -7.43
C LEU A 189 45.29 9.17 -8.10
N LEU A 190 44.87 8.55 -9.20
CA LEU A 190 45.64 7.58 -9.98
C LEU A 190 46.67 8.21 -10.93
N GLN A 191 46.38 9.35 -11.57
CA GLN A 191 47.27 10.00 -12.54
C GLN A 191 48.51 10.66 -11.90
N VAL A 192 48.41 11.14 -10.66
CA VAL A 192 49.52 11.81 -9.95
C VAL A 192 50.62 10.82 -9.50
N SER A 193 50.46 9.52 -9.75
CA SER A 193 51.44 8.49 -9.36
C SER A 193 52.68 8.36 -10.27
N ASN A 194 52.84 9.19 -11.31
CA ASN A 194 53.86 8.96 -12.35
C ASN A 194 54.70 10.18 -12.77
N VAL A 195 55.10 11.04 -11.83
CA VAL A 195 56.15 12.05 -12.10
C VAL A 195 57.12 12.13 -10.90
N ASP A 196 58.41 11.93 -11.14
CA ASP A 196 59.49 11.79 -10.16
C ASP A 196 59.81 13.05 -9.31
N LEU A 197 58.95 14.06 -9.30
CA LEU A 197 59.09 15.27 -8.48
C LEU A 197 58.42 15.15 -7.08
N ILE A 198 57.81 13.99 -6.77
CA ILE A 198 56.79 13.86 -5.72
C ILE A 198 57.31 13.12 -4.46
N SER A 199 58.61 12.90 -4.23
CA SER A 199 59.02 12.25 -2.96
C SER A 199 58.80 13.15 -1.72
N LYS A 200 58.99 14.47 -1.84
CA LYS A 200 58.68 15.46 -0.77
C LYS A 200 57.24 15.97 -0.80
N LEU A 201 56.60 15.97 -1.97
CA LEU A 201 55.21 16.36 -2.15
C LEU A 201 54.21 15.20 -1.92
N ASN A 202 54.65 13.93 -1.92
CA ASN A 202 53.77 12.78 -1.68
C ASN A 202 53.10 12.81 -0.31
N SER A 203 53.76 13.31 0.74
CA SER A 203 53.10 13.44 2.05
C SER A 203 52.03 14.55 2.00
N LEU A 204 52.33 15.70 1.41
CA LEU A 204 51.39 16.83 1.27
C LEU A 204 50.22 16.53 0.33
N PHE A 205 50.45 15.86 -0.81
CA PHE A 205 49.41 15.43 -1.73
C PHE A 205 48.60 14.27 -1.14
N ASN A 206 49.21 13.28 -0.49
CA ASN A 206 48.41 12.26 0.22
C ASN A 206 47.58 12.88 1.33
N ASN A 207 48.12 13.86 2.06
CA ASN A 207 47.35 14.63 3.04
C ASN A 207 46.21 15.40 2.37
N PHE A 208 46.43 16.09 1.24
CA PHE A 208 45.37 16.80 0.51
C PHE A 208 44.29 15.85 -0.03
N LYS A 209 44.67 14.67 -0.49
CA LYS A 209 43.76 13.61 -0.97
C LYS A 209 42.91 13.05 0.17
N VAL A 210 43.54 12.75 1.30
CA VAL A 210 42.87 12.31 2.52
C VAL A 210 41.94 13.43 3.02
N ILE A 211 42.41 14.67 3.09
CA ILE A 211 41.62 15.84 3.48
C ILE A 211 40.43 16.04 2.55
N SER A 212 40.59 15.90 1.24
CA SER A 212 39.50 16.05 0.26
C SER A 212 38.48 14.93 0.39
N LEU A 213 38.92 13.69 0.62
CA LEU A 213 38.03 12.55 0.85
C LEU A 213 37.26 12.72 2.17
N CYS A 214 37.96 13.14 3.24
CA CYS A 214 37.34 13.48 4.51
C CYS A 214 36.35 14.64 4.37
N ALA A 215 36.69 15.69 3.61
CA ALA A 215 35.80 16.82 3.36
C ALA A 215 34.55 16.39 2.59
N LEU A 216 34.71 15.59 1.53
CA LEU A 216 33.57 15.04 0.77
C LEU A 216 32.68 14.15 1.63
N PHE A 217 33.28 13.27 2.44
CA PHE A 217 32.56 12.42 3.37
C PHE A 217 31.78 13.24 4.41
N MET A 218 32.40 14.28 4.97
CA MET A 218 31.76 15.21 5.90
C MET A 218 30.62 15.97 5.22
N ILE A 219 30.79 16.42 3.98
CA ILE A 219 29.73 17.06 3.20
C ILE A 219 28.56 16.10 3.01
N ILE A 220 28.79 14.84 2.67
CA ILE A 220 27.73 13.84 2.47
C ILE A 220 26.94 13.61 3.77
N ILE A 221 27.61 13.57 4.92
CA ILE A 221 26.95 13.38 6.23
C ILE A 221 26.18 14.64 6.67
N ILE A 222 26.75 15.83 6.45
CA ILE A 222 26.20 17.10 6.93
C ILE A 222 25.10 17.62 6.00
N PHE A 223 25.18 17.33 4.70
CA PHE A 223 24.27 17.88 3.69
C PHE A 223 22.79 17.63 3.98
N PRO A 224 22.33 16.42 4.36
CA PRO A 224 20.93 16.19 4.75
C PRO A 224 20.47 17.04 5.94
N MET A 225 21.34 17.29 6.92
CA MET A 225 21.01 18.16 8.05
C MET A 225 20.95 19.62 7.62
N LEU A 226 21.92 20.07 6.82
CA LEU A 226 22.01 21.44 6.34
C LEU A 226 20.87 21.78 5.37
N SER A 227 20.46 20.84 4.51
CA SER A 227 19.39 21.06 3.54
C SER A 227 18.05 21.37 4.18
N ASN A 228 17.77 20.78 5.35
CA ASN A 228 16.57 21.11 6.12
C ASN A 228 16.66 22.51 6.74
N THR A 229 17.80 22.87 7.34
CA THR A 229 18.00 24.22 7.92
C THR A 229 17.96 25.34 6.87
N LEU A 230 18.39 25.04 5.65
CA LEU A 230 18.37 25.97 4.52
C LEU A 230 17.02 26.02 3.78
N GLY A 231 16.01 25.26 4.23
CA GLY A 231 14.68 25.21 3.61
C GLY A 231 14.66 24.58 2.20
N ILE A 232 15.74 23.88 1.81
CA ILE A 232 15.88 23.22 0.50
C ILE A 232 14.90 22.03 0.41
N THR A 233 14.61 21.41 1.54
CA THR A 233 13.68 20.29 1.67
C THR A 233 12.59 20.62 2.68
N SER A 234 11.33 20.45 2.31
CA SER A 234 10.25 20.29 3.27
C SER A 234 10.32 18.88 3.87
N SER A 235 10.12 18.77 5.18
CA SER A 235 9.90 17.48 5.85
C SER A 235 8.78 16.74 5.12
N ALA A 236 9.10 15.57 4.57
CA ALA A 236 8.13 14.79 3.82
C ALA A 236 7.04 14.29 4.78
N PRO A 237 5.75 14.59 4.53
CA PRO A 237 4.68 13.91 5.23
C PRO A 237 4.58 12.46 4.71
N ASP A 238 4.20 11.54 5.61
CA ASP A 238 3.41 10.34 5.29
C ASP A 238 4.03 9.11 4.62
N VAL A 239 5.33 8.83 4.80
CA VAL A 239 5.82 7.45 4.51
C VAL A 239 5.60 6.50 5.69
N GLU A 240 5.65 7.00 6.93
CA GLU A 240 5.67 6.16 8.15
C GLU A 240 4.35 6.21 8.97
N LYS A 241 3.29 6.90 8.49
CA LYS A 241 1.99 7.07 9.18
C LYS A 241 2.12 7.34 10.70
N ARG A 242 3.09 8.19 11.07
CA ARG A 242 3.35 8.57 12.46
C ARG A 242 3.58 10.08 12.58
N LYS A 243 3.24 10.64 13.73
CA LYS A 243 3.56 12.03 14.06
C LYS A 243 5.08 12.18 14.21
N LEU A 244 5.67 13.16 13.54
CA LEU A 244 7.09 13.49 13.67
C LEU A 244 7.36 14.16 15.02
N ALA A 245 8.52 13.90 15.61
CA ALA A 245 8.97 14.55 16.83
C ALA A 245 9.06 16.07 16.63
N GLU A 246 8.56 16.82 17.61
CA GLU A 246 8.63 18.27 17.66
C GLU A 246 10.00 18.74 18.20
N LYS A 247 10.43 19.94 17.82
CA LYS A 247 11.72 20.49 18.27
C LYS A 247 11.67 20.75 19.78
N PRO A 248 12.50 20.07 20.60
CA PRO A 248 12.44 20.26 22.05
C PRO A 248 12.97 21.65 22.43
N ILE A 249 12.35 22.25 23.44
CA ILE A 249 12.79 23.52 24.03
C ILE A 249 13.73 23.21 25.19
N PHE A 250 14.93 23.79 25.16
CA PHE A 250 15.87 23.65 26.26
C PHE A 250 15.39 24.47 27.46
N ASN A 251 15.07 23.82 28.58
CA ASN A 251 14.63 24.49 29.81
C ASN A 251 15.46 24.03 31.02
N LEU A 252 16.25 24.95 31.58
CA LEU A 252 17.15 24.73 32.71
C LEU A 252 16.42 24.40 34.03
N LYS A 253 15.12 24.68 34.17
CA LYS A 253 14.39 24.52 35.43
C LYS A 253 13.66 23.18 35.58
N ASN A 254 13.23 22.57 34.48
CA ASN A 254 12.31 21.40 34.50
C ASN A 254 12.73 20.22 33.59
N SER A 255 13.88 20.29 32.90
CA SER A 255 14.34 19.19 32.02
C SER A 255 15.55 18.49 32.64
N SER A 256 15.49 17.16 32.81
CA SER A 256 16.71 16.38 32.93
C SER A 256 17.50 16.54 31.62
N TYR A 257 18.80 16.85 31.69
CA TYR A 257 19.66 16.92 30.49
C TYR A 257 19.48 15.68 29.59
N LYS A 258 19.29 14.51 30.20
CA LYS A 258 19.04 13.24 29.50
C LYS A 258 17.76 13.26 28.65
N SER A 259 16.66 13.81 29.16
CA SER A 259 15.39 13.85 28.40
C SER A 259 15.46 14.86 27.26
N PHE A 260 16.13 16.00 27.46
CA PHE A 260 16.35 16.97 26.39
C PHE A 260 17.15 16.38 25.22
N PHE A 261 18.31 15.76 25.49
CA PHE A 261 19.14 15.20 24.43
C PHE A 261 18.45 14.03 23.71
N SER A 262 17.73 13.17 24.43
CA SER A 262 16.96 12.09 23.82
C SER A 262 15.83 12.63 22.92
N ASN A 263 15.10 13.66 23.36
CA ASN A 263 14.08 14.30 22.54
C ASN A 263 14.67 15.03 21.33
N TYR A 264 15.87 15.60 21.48
CA TYR A 264 16.57 16.27 20.38
C TYR A 264 17.07 15.28 19.33
N GLU A 265 17.59 14.13 19.76
CA GLU A 265 17.96 13.03 18.88
C GLU A 265 16.74 12.51 18.09
N ASN A 266 15.60 12.32 18.76
CA ASN A 266 14.33 11.95 18.10
C ASN A 266 13.91 13.01 17.06
N TYR A 267 13.98 14.30 17.42
CA TYR A 267 13.70 15.39 16.49
C TYR A 267 14.62 15.35 15.26
N VAL A 268 15.94 15.21 15.45
CA VAL A 268 16.89 15.14 14.34
C VAL A 268 16.60 13.94 13.44
N ASN A 269 16.40 12.75 14.03
CA ASN A 269 16.10 11.51 13.31
C ASN A 269 14.83 11.59 12.46
N ASP A 270 13.86 12.40 12.89
CA ASP A 270 12.58 12.60 12.22
C ASP A 270 12.61 13.71 11.16
N ASN A 271 13.46 14.72 11.34
CA ASN A 271 13.36 15.98 10.59
C ASN A 271 14.56 16.27 9.69
N PHE A 272 15.55 15.39 9.54
CA PHE A 272 16.64 15.62 8.59
C PHE A 272 16.15 15.59 7.13
N GLY A 273 16.76 16.41 6.26
CA GLY A 273 16.37 16.54 4.87
C GLY A 273 16.61 15.26 4.07
N TYR A 274 15.79 15.01 3.05
CA TYR A 274 15.86 13.80 2.22
C TYR A 274 15.65 12.46 2.95
N ARG A 275 15.19 12.48 4.21
CA ARG A 275 14.96 11.27 5.03
C ARG A 275 14.21 10.18 4.27
N GLY A 276 13.04 10.49 3.71
CA GLY A 276 12.21 9.49 3.01
C GLY A 276 12.92 8.85 1.83
N GLN A 277 13.70 9.62 1.07
CA GLN A 277 14.48 9.13 -0.07
C GLN A 277 15.64 8.24 0.39
N LEU A 278 16.33 8.61 1.47
CA LEU A 278 17.44 7.85 2.03
C LEU A 278 16.97 6.52 2.63
N ILE A 279 15.83 6.51 3.33
CA ILE A 279 15.20 5.27 3.82
C ILE A 279 14.82 4.38 2.64
N LYS A 280 14.15 4.93 1.62
CA LYS A 280 13.76 4.19 0.43
C LYS A 280 14.97 3.58 -0.29
N LEU A 281 16.05 4.35 -0.45
CA LEU A 281 17.31 3.88 -1.04
C LEU A 281 17.92 2.75 -0.19
N ASN A 282 18.02 2.93 1.12
CA ASN A 282 18.50 1.92 2.04
C ASN A 282 17.66 0.63 1.97
N ASN A 283 16.33 0.75 1.91
CA ASN A 283 15.42 -0.39 1.79
C ASN A 283 15.60 -1.11 0.45
N ILE A 284 15.75 -0.37 -0.66
CA ILE A 284 16.07 -0.94 -1.98
C ILE A 284 17.39 -1.71 -1.93
N LEU A 285 18.44 -1.13 -1.35
CA LEU A 285 19.75 -1.79 -1.24
C LEU A 285 19.65 -3.06 -0.39
N LYS A 286 19.01 -2.99 0.78
CA LYS A 286 18.80 -4.17 1.64
C LYS A 286 18.04 -5.28 0.92
N VAL A 287 16.93 -4.97 0.24
CA VAL A 287 16.07 -5.96 -0.42
C VAL A 287 16.69 -6.51 -1.71
N LYS A 288 17.18 -5.63 -2.60
CA LYS A 288 17.60 -6.00 -3.96
C LYS A 288 19.07 -6.43 -4.04
N LEU A 289 19.95 -5.86 -3.23
CA LEU A 289 21.39 -6.16 -3.26
C LEU A 289 21.78 -7.14 -2.15
N LEU A 290 21.32 -6.90 -0.92
CA LEU A 290 21.71 -7.73 0.24
C LEU A 290 20.74 -8.89 0.51
N HIS A 291 19.59 -8.93 -0.15
CA HIS A 291 18.52 -9.90 0.12
C HIS A 291 18.13 -10.01 1.60
N THR A 292 18.14 -8.87 2.30
CA THR A 292 17.75 -8.74 3.71
C THR A 292 16.55 -7.83 3.85
N SER A 293 15.65 -8.15 4.79
CA SER A 293 14.52 -7.28 5.07
C SER A 293 14.97 -6.07 5.90
N PRO A 294 14.60 -4.83 5.53
CA PRO A 294 14.82 -3.67 6.38
C PRO A 294 13.83 -3.59 7.56
N VAL A 295 12.80 -4.45 7.58
CA VAL A 295 11.75 -4.48 8.60
C VAL A 295 11.64 -5.89 9.17
N ASP A 296 11.80 -6.02 10.48
CA ASP A 296 11.83 -7.33 11.16
C ASP A 296 10.54 -8.14 11.01
N ARG A 297 9.42 -7.46 10.77
CA ARG A 297 8.10 -8.09 10.54
C ARG A 297 7.89 -8.64 9.13
N VAL A 298 8.87 -8.54 8.25
CA VAL A 298 8.80 -9.04 6.87
C VAL A 298 9.95 -10.00 6.61
N ILE A 299 9.63 -11.21 6.16
CA ILE A 299 10.58 -12.20 5.66
C ILE A 299 10.63 -12.10 4.14
N LEU A 300 11.84 -12.03 3.57
CA LEU A 300 12.07 -12.23 2.15
C LEU A 300 12.18 -13.74 1.88
N GLY A 301 11.18 -14.31 1.23
CA GLY A 301 11.13 -15.69 0.81
C GLY A 301 11.81 -15.92 -0.55
N LYS A 302 11.70 -17.17 -1.02
CA LYS A 302 12.21 -17.60 -2.32
C LYS A 302 11.34 -17.03 -3.44
N ASN A 303 11.93 -16.87 -4.63
CA ASN A 303 11.22 -16.50 -5.86
C ASN A 303 10.36 -15.23 -5.76
N GLY A 304 10.82 -14.25 -4.96
CA GLY A 304 10.15 -12.95 -4.80
C GLY A 304 8.94 -12.96 -3.88
N TRP A 305 8.66 -14.08 -3.19
CA TRP A 305 7.63 -14.11 -2.15
C TRP A 305 8.09 -13.37 -0.89
N MET A 306 7.16 -12.71 -0.21
CA MET A 306 7.37 -12.11 1.10
C MET A 306 6.42 -12.74 2.10
N PHE A 307 6.81 -12.82 3.36
CA PHE A 307 5.99 -13.41 4.41
C PHE A 307 5.96 -12.50 5.63
N TYR A 308 4.82 -12.50 6.34
CA TYR A 308 4.69 -11.76 7.59
C TYR A 308 5.44 -12.46 8.73
N LYS A 309 6.05 -11.71 9.62
CA LYS A 309 6.85 -12.23 10.76
C LYS A 309 6.51 -11.49 12.04
N ALA A 310 5.24 -11.53 12.42
CA ALA A 310 4.75 -11.03 13.70
C ALA A 310 3.52 -11.84 14.14
N ASP A 311 2.99 -11.52 15.31
CA ASP A 311 1.76 -12.10 15.86
C ASP A 311 1.80 -13.64 15.91
N GLY A 312 2.94 -14.21 16.28
CA GLY A 312 3.10 -15.66 16.46
C GLY A 312 3.07 -16.51 15.19
N VAL A 313 2.89 -15.93 13.99
CA VAL A 313 2.66 -16.68 12.74
C VAL A 313 3.76 -17.69 12.38
N ILE A 314 5.00 -17.41 12.78
CA ILE A 314 6.11 -18.35 12.56
C ILE A 314 6.01 -19.52 13.52
N ASP A 315 5.62 -19.29 14.76
CA ASP A 315 5.47 -20.35 15.76
C ASP A 315 4.25 -21.22 15.45
N ASP A 316 3.17 -20.62 14.91
CA ASP A 316 2.04 -21.36 14.34
C ASP A 316 2.50 -22.29 13.22
N TYR A 317 3.26 -21.76 12.24
CA TYR A 317 3.77 -22.57 11.13
C TYR A 317 4.71 -23.69 11.62
N ARG A 318 5.53 -23.39 12.63
CA ARG A 318 6.47 -24.36 13.22
C ARG A 318 5.77 -25.42 14.07
N GLY A 319 4.53 -25.18 14.51
CA GLY A 319 3.78 -26.06 15.39
C GLY A 319 4.38 -26.13 16.79
N ILE A 320 4.77 -24.99 17.37
CA ILE A 320 5.40 -24.93 18.71
C ILE A 320 4.63 -24.09 19.72
N ASN A 321 3.46 -23.61 19.35
CA ASN A 321 2.66 -22.71 20.17
C ASN A 321 1.25 -23.27 20.45
N HIS A 322 1.09 -24.59 20.48
CA HIS A 322 -0.16 -25.27 20.84
C HIS A 322 -0.85 -24.68 22.08
N PHE A 323 -2.18 -24.72 22.08
CA PHE A 323 -2.97 -24.34 23.25
C PHE A 323 -2.75 -25.35 24.39
N SER A 324 -2.77 -24.84 25.61
CA SER A 324 -2.93 -25.65 26.82
C SER A 324 -4.32 -26.26 26.88
N ASN A 325 -4.50 -27.30 27.70
CA ASN A 325 -5.82 -27.92 27.90
C ASN A 325 -6.84 -26.92 28.50
N GLU A 326 -6.40 -26.00 29.35
CA GLU A 326 -7.26 -24.95 29.93
C GLU A 326 -7.73 -23.98 28.85
N GLU A 327 -6.84 -23.56 27.95
CA GLU A 327 -7.20 -22.70 26.81
C GLU A 327 -8.15 -23.41 25.84
N LEU A 328 -7.92 -24.69 25.55
CA LEU A 328 -8.81 -25.50 24.71
C LEU A 328 -10.22 -25.61 25.32
N GLU A 329 -10.32 -25.87 26.62
CA GLU A 329 -11.62 -25.93 27.30
C GLU A 329 -12.29 -24.55 27.34
N LYS A 330 -11.54 -23.47 27.58
CA LYS A 330 -12.07 -22.11 27.52
C LYS A 330 -12.62 -21.76 26.13
N ILE A 331 -11.87 -22.08 25.07
CA ILE A 331 -12.33 -21.86 23.69
C ILE A 331 -13.62 -22.65 23.43
N LYS A 332 -13.67 -23.92 23.81
CA LYS A 332 -14.86 -24.76 23.68
C LYS A 332 -16.06 -24.11 24.39
N THR A 333 -15.93 -23.79 25.67
CA THR A 333 -17.00 -23.14 26.46
C THR A 333 -17.48 -21.86 25.82
N ASN A 334 -16.55 -20.97 25.41
CA ASN A 334 -16.89 -19.72 24.75
C ASN A 334 -17.71 -19.94 23.46
N LEU A 335 -17.33 -20.93 22.65
CA LEU A 335 -18.01 -21.24 21.40
C LEU A 335 -19.37 -21.90 21.62
N GLU A 336 -19.50 -22.79 22.61
CA GLU A 336 -20.76 -23.43 22.97
C GLU A 336 -21.77 -22.43 23.55
N GLU A 337 -21.33 -21.49 24.39
CA GLU A 337 -22.17 -20.40 24.89
C GLU A 337 -22.70 -19.53 23.74
N ARG A 338 -21.82 -19.11 22.82
CA ARG A 338 -22.22 -18.34 21.63
C ARG A 338 -23.23 -19.10 20.78
N LYS A 339 -22.94 -20.37 20.47
CA LYS A 339 -23.82 -21.23 19.67
C LYS A 339 -25.19 -21.35 20.34
N LYS A 340 -25.24 -21.73 21.61
CA LYS A 340 -26.49 -21.89 22.36
C LYS A 340 -27.31 -20.60 22.43
N TRP A 341 -26.66 -19.47 22.67
CA TRP A 341 -27.34 -18.16 22.73
C TRP A 341 -27.91 -17.74 21.36
N LEU A 342 -27.20 -18.02 20.27
CA LEU A 342 -27.66 -17.75 18.90
C LEU A 342 -28.79 -18.70 18.47
N GLU A 343 -28.67 -20.00 18.74
CA GLU A 343 -29.70 -21.00 18.44
C GLU A 343 -31.01 -20.69 19.20
N GLY A 344 -30.92 -20.22 20.44
CA GLY A 344 -32.08 -19.76 21.21
C GLY A 344 -32.85 -18.59 20.57
N GLN A 345 -32.23 -17.90 19.61
CA GLN A 345 -32.82 -16.82 18.82
C GLN A 345 -33.13 -17.23 17.36
N GLY A 346 -32.90 -18.49 17.00
CA GLY A 346 -33.05 -18.99 15.63
C GLY A 346 -31.97 -18.49 14.67
N ILE A 347 -30.77 -18.17 15.17
CA ILE A 347 -29.65 -17.65 14.39
C ILE A 347 -28.59 -18.76 14.24
N GLU A 348 -28.20 -19.07 13.00
CA GLU A 348 -27.16 -20.06 12.74
C GLU A 348 -25.75 -19.49 12.99
N TYR A 349 -24.85 -20.31 13.55
CA TYR A 349 -23.51 -19.87 13.95
C TYR A 349 -22.39 -20.69 13.30
N TYR A 350 -21.47 -19.99 12.63
CA TYR A 350 -20.32 -20.61 11.97
C TYR A 350 -19.00 -19.95 12.38
N ILE A 351 -17.93 -20.75 12.49
CA ILE A 351 -16.56 -20.25 12.64
C ILE A 351 -15.77 -20.63 11.40
N MET A 352 -15.18 -19.64 10.74
CA MET A 352 -14.36 -19.84 9.56
C MET A 352 -12.92 -19.43 9.85
N VAL A 353 -11.96 -20.28 9.47
CA VAL A 353 -10.55 -19.96 9.63
C VAL A 353 -9.85 -19.82 8.28
N ALA A 354 -9.40 -18.61 7.98
CA ALA A 354 -8.59 -18.32 6.81
C ALA A 354 -7.12 -18.72 7.06
N PRO A 355 -6.51 -19.60 6.25
CA PRO A 355 -5.16 -20.06 6.55
C PRO A 355 -4.10 -19.00 6.32
N ASN A 356 -3.01 -19.10 7.08
CA ASN A 356 -1.85 -18.27 6.84
C ASN A 356 -1.21 -18.61 5.48
N LYS A 357 -0.66 -17.59 4.82
CA LYS A 357 0.16 -17.80 3.60
C LYS A 357 1.33 -18.77 3.83
N HIS A 358 1.86 -18.79 5.05
CA HIS A 358 2.89 -19.72 5.51
C HIS A 358 2.47 -21.18 5.37
N THR A 359 1.20 -21.47 5.67
CA THR A 359 0.63 -22.82 5.63
C THR A 359 0.42 -23.27 4.19
N ILE A 360 -0.10 -22.40 3.32
CA ILE A 360 -0.43 -22.74 1.92
C ILE A 360 0.81 -22.77 1.03
N TYR A 361 1.72 -21.81 1.19
CA TYR A 361 2.86 -21.55 0.29
C TYR A 361 4.22 -21.73 0.98
N SER A 362 4.29 -22.70 1.88
CA SER A 362 5.49 -22.99 2.69
C SER A 362 6.75 -23.28 1.87
N GLU A 363 6.62 -23.78 0.63
CA GLU A 363 7.74 -24.05 -0.28
C GLU A 363 8.55 -22.79 -0.63
N TYR A 364 7.95 -21.60 -0.50
CA TYR A 364 8.62 -20.33 -0.73
C TYR A 364 9.21 -19.71 0.54
N LEU A 365 9.05 -20.33 1.71
CA LEU A 365 9.74 -19.87 2.91
C LEU A 365 11.26 -20.13 2.81
N PRO A 366 12.08 -19.29 3.49
CA PRO A 366 13.50 -19.58 3.69
C PRO A 366 13.71 -20.96 4.32
N SER A 367 14.73 -21.68 3.84
CA SER A 367 14.96 -23.08 4.23
C SER A 367 15.30 -23.28 5.71
N ASN A 368 15.63 -22.22 6.44
CA ASN A 368 15.89 -22.25 7.89
C ASN A 368 14.61 -22.14 8.73
N ILE A 369 13.45 -21.86 8.12
CA ILE A 369 12.15 -21.88 8.79
C ILE A 369 11.52 -23.24 8.51
N VAL A 370 11.60 -24.15 9.47
CA VAL A 370 11.16 -25.54 9.33
C VAL A 370 10.07 -25.88 10.34
N LYS A 371 9.14 -26.75 9.95
CA LYS A 371 8.17 -27.33 10.88
C LYS A 371 8.88 -28.16 11.94
N TYR A 372 8.56 -27.93 13.20
CA TYR A 372 9.03 -28.75 14.32
C TYR A 372 7.99 -29.82 14.69
N ASN A 373 6.72 -29.44 14.71
CA ASN A 373 5.59 -30.35 14.83
C ASN A 373 4.75 -30.33 13.54
N GLN A 374 4.19 -31.49 13.16
CA GLN A 374 3.29 -31.58 12.01
C GLN A 374 1.89 -31.10 12.34
N GLU A 375 1.42 -31.34 13.57
CA GLU A 375 0.14 -30.84 14.07
C GLU A 375 0.29 -29.34 14.35
N SER A 376 -0.47 -28.49 13.65
CA SER A 376 -0.53 -27.06 13.96
C SER A 376 -1.46 -26.79 15.16
N ARG A 377 -1.44 -25.56 15.67
CA ARG A 377 -2.40 -25.10 16.69
C ARG A 377 -3.85 -25.21 16.20
N LEU A 378 -4.11 -24.93 14.92
CA LEU A 378 -5.44 -25.11 14.32
C LEU A 378 -5.84 -26.59 14.24
N ASP A 379 -4.91 -27.47 13.85
CA ASP A 379 -5.17 -28.92 13.81
C ASP A 379 -5.54 -29.45 15.19
N GLN A 380 -4.79 -29.02 16.23
CA GLN A 380 -5.06 -29.36 17.62
C GLN A 380 -6.47 -28.90 18.04
N LEU A 381 -6.84 -27.66 17.73
CA LEU A 381 -8.15 -27.10 18.07
C LEU A 381 -9.30 -27.87 17.38
N ILE A 382 -9.21 -28.11 16.06
CA ILE A 382 -10.23 -28.86 15.31
C ILE A 382 -10.39 -30.28 15.87
N LYS A 383 -9.26 -30.95 16.16
CA LYS A 383 -9.26 -32.30 16.74
C LYS A 383 -9.81 -32.32 18.17
N TYR A 384 -9.59 -31.27 18.96
CA TYR A 384 -10.16 -31.15 20.29
C TYR A 384 -11.68 -30.95 20.23
N LEU A 385 -12.15 -29.99 19.43
CA LEU A 385 -13.57 -29.68 19.30
C LEU A 385 -14.36 -30.87 18.75
N SER A 386 -13.88 -31.52 17.69
CA SER A 386 -14.56 -32.70 17.12
C SER A 386 -14.75 -33.88 18.08
N LYS A 387 -13.94 -33.96 19.15
CA LYS A 387 -14.06 -35.00 20.18
C LYS A 387 -14.90 -34.59 21.38
N ASN A 388 -14.98 -33.30 21.67
CA ASN A 388 -15.50 -32.80 22.94
C ASN A 388 -16.71 -31.85 22.79
N SER A 389 -17.12 -31.53 21.56
CA SER A 389 -18.16 -30.55 21.25
C SER A 389 -18.81 -30.82 19.89
N GLU A 390 -19.97 -30.21 19.64
CA GLU A 390 -20.62 -30.18 18.32
C GLU A 390 -20.16 -29.00 17.45
N ILE A 391 -19.31 -28.12 17.98
CA ILE A 391 -18.79 -26.98 17.24
C ILE A 391 -17.90 -27.45 16.08
N LYS A 392 -18.20 -26.98 14.88
CA LYS A 392 -17.42 -27.23 13.66
C LYS A 392 -16.73 -25.95 13.22
N ILE A 393 -15.46 -26.08 12.84
CA ILE A 393 -14.68 -25.01 12.20
C ILE A 393 -14.67 -25.28 10.70
N VAL A 394 -15.02 -24.25 9.91
CA VAL A 394 -14.86 -24.27 8.46
C VAL A 394 -13.40 -24.01 8.11
N ASP A 395 -12.68 -25.10 7.86
CA ASP A 395 -11.27 -25.10 7.48
C ASP A 395 -11.12 -25.16 5.95
N VAL A 396 -10.69 -24.05 5.35
CA VAL A 396 -10.55 -23.93 3.90
C VAL A 396 -9.19 -24.36 3.36
N ARG A 397 -8.28 -24.86 4.21
CA ARG A 397 -6.91 -25.25 3.78
C ARG A 397 -6.91 -26.27 2.66
N SER A 398 -7.76 -27.29 2.75
CA SER A 398 -7.85 -28.36 1.76
C SER A 398 -8.22 -27.82 0.37
N ALA A 399 -9.21 -26.92 0.29
CA ALA A 399 -9.63 -26.30 -0.97
C ALA A 399 -8.49 -25.49 -1.61
N LEU A 400 -7.74 -24.72 -0.81
CA LEU A 400 -6.62 -23.93 -1.31
C LEU A 400 -5.43 -24.80 -1.72
N LEU A 401 -5.06 -25.80 -0.91
CA LEU A 401 -3.95 -26.71 -1.21
C LEU A 401 -4.19 -27.52 -2.49
N ASN A 402 -5.42 -27.97 -2.72
CA ASN A 402 -5.77 -28.72 -3.92
C ASN A 402 -5.74 -27.87 -5.20
N ASN A 403 -5.93 -26.56 -5.09
CA ASN A 403 -6.00 -25.64 -6.23
C ASN A 403 -4.75 -24.79 -6.45
N LYS A 404 -3.79 -24.78 -5.51
CA LYS A 404 -2.60 -23.90 -5.59
C LYS A 404 -1.64 -24.20 -6.74
N SER A 405 -1.75 -25.39 -7.34
CA SER A 405 -1.00 -25.78 -8.54
C SER A 405 -1.61 -25.20 -9.82
N GLN A 406 -2.92 -25.01 -9.84
CA GLN A 406 -3.67 -24.44 -10.96
C GLN A 406 -3.65 -22.92 -10.93
N TYR A 407 -3.74 -22.32 -9.74
CA TYR A 407 -3.80 -20.88 -9.56
C TYR A 407 -2.82 -20.42 -8.48
N ILE A 408 -2.23 -19.23 -8.66
CA ILE A 408 -1.61 -18.51 -7.54
C ILE A 408 -2.74 -17.87 -6.73
N LEU A 409 -2.91 -18.31 -5.49
CA LEU A 409 -4.05 -17.96 -4.64
C LEU A 409 -3.75 -16.82 -3.66
N TYR A 410 -2.48 -16.47 -3.47
CA TYR A 410 -2.04 -15.38 -2.61
C TYR A 410 -1.18 -14.38 -3.35
N LYS A 411 -1.26 -13.13 -2.92
CA LYS A 411 -0.39 -12.05 -3.39
C LYS A 411 1.02 -12.28 -2.81
N LYS A 412 2.06 -12.18 -3.63
CA LYS A 412 3.45 -12.51 -3.25
C LYS A 412 4.01 -11.55 -2.22
N ASN A 413 3.74 -10.26 -2.39
CA ASN A 413 4.25 -9.14 -1.60
C ASN A 413 3.23 -8.61 -0.57
N ASP A 414 2.22 -9.42 -0.24
CA ASP A 414 1.10 -9.06 0.63
C ASP A 414 0.76 -10.22 1.57
N THR A 415 0.09 -10.00 2.70
CA THR A 415 -0.31 -11.08 3.61
C THR A 415 -1.51 -11.90 3.14
N HIS A 416 -2.36 -11.35 2.29
CA HIS A 416 -3.67 -11.89 1.93
C HIS A 416 -3.65 -12.84 0.74
N TRP A 417 -4.70 -13.65 0.65
CA TRP A 417 -5.09 -14.25 -0.62
C TRP A 417 -5.41 -13.17 -1.67
N ASN A 418 -5.47 -13.57 -2.93
CA ASN A 418 -6.15 -12.78 -3.95
C ASN A 418 -7.61 -13.24 -4.08
N SER A 419 -8.37 -12.59 -4.96
CA SER A 419 -9.80 -12.90 -5.13
C SER A 419 -10.09 -14.35 -5.55
N MET A 420 -9.16 -15.05 -6.22
CA MET A 420 -9.34 -16.47 -6.53
C MET A 420 -9.23 -17.32 -5.27
N GLY A 421 -8.25 -17.05 -4.40
CA GLY A 421 -8.13 -17.72 -3.10
C GLY A 421 -9.33 -17.44 -2.20
N ALA A 422 -9.79 -16.18 -2.16
CA ALA A 422 -11.00 -15.79 -1.44
C ALA A 422 -12.27 -16.48 -1.99
N PHE A 423 -12.37 -16.63 -3.32
CA PHE A 423 -13.50 -17.31 -3.95
C PHE A 423 -13.55 -18.80 -3.58
N LEU A 424 -12.41 -19.49 -3.59
CA LEU A 424 -12.35 -20.89 -3.15
C LEU A 424 -12.73 -21.03 -1.67
N ALA A 425 -12.33 -20.07 -0.83
CA ALA A 425 -12.73 -20.05 0.58
C ALA A 425 -14.25 -19.76 0.75
N TYR A 426 -14.80 -18.87 -0.08
CA TYR A 426 -16.24 -18.63 -0.17
C TYR A 426 -16.99 -19.89 -0.63
N GLU A 427 -16.46 -20.63 -1.61
CA GLU A 427 -17.13 -21.82 -2.15
C GLU A 427 -17.32 -22.89 -1.06
N GLU A 428 -16.33 -23.07 -0.17
CA GLU A 428 -16.45 -23.98 0.97
C GLU A 428 -17.53 -23.53 1.97
N MET A 429 -17.59 -22.23 2.28
CA MET A 429 -18.67 -21.68 3.12
C MET A 429 -20.04 -21.82 2.44
N ALA A 430 -20.12 -21.55 1.15
CA ALA A 430 -21.35 -21.59 0.38
C ALA A 430 -21.93 -23.02 0.28
N LYS A 431 -21.07 -24.05 0.18
CA LYS A 431 -21.48 -25.47 0.25
C LYS A 431 -22.15 -25.79 1.58
N ILE A 432 -21.63 -25.26 2.69
CA ILE A 432 -22.22 -25.45 4.03
C ILE A 432 -23.55 -24.71 4.13
N PHE A 433 -23.60 -23.46 3.68
CA PHE A 433 -24.86 -22.70 3.67
C PHE A 433 -25.94 -23.35 2.79
N GLU A 434 -25.55 -23.99 1.68
CA GLU A 434 -26.48 -24.75 0.84
C GLU A 434 -26.94 -26.03 1.54
N SER A 435 -26.04 -26.78 2.19
CA SER A 435 -26.43 -27.99 2.94
C SER A 435 -27.37 -27.68 4.10
N ASP A 436 -27.17 -26.52 4.73
CA ASP A 436 -27.93 -26.09 5.90
C ASP A 436 -29.16 -25.25 5.48
N SER A 437 -29.47 -25.22 4.18
CA SER A 437 -30.64 -24.54 3.60
C SER A 437 -30.72 -23.03 3.88
N ILE A 438 -29.60 -22.39 4.18
CA ILE A 438 -29.49 -20.93 4.33
C ILE A 438 -29.57 -20.25 2.97
N ILE A 439 -28.82 -20.75 1.98
CA ILE A 439 -28.81 -20.19 0.63
C ILE A 439 -29.26 -21.25 -0.37
N THR A 440 -29.92 -20.82 -1.44
CA THR A 440 -30.46 -21.71 -2.46
C THR A 440 -29.60 -21.80 -3.72
N VAL A 441 -28.90 -20.72 -4.09
CA VAL A 441 -28.07 -20.68 -5.29
C VAL A 441 -26.77 -19.93 -4.98
N PRO A 442 -25.67 -20.63 -4.68
CA PRO A 442 -24.37 -20.00 -4.52
C PRO A 442 -23.86 -19.43 -5.85
N VAL A 443 -23.07 -18.35 -5.79
CA VAL A 443 -22.40 -17.84 -6.99
C VAL A 443 -21.30 -18.80 -7.42
N LYS A 444 -21.14 -18.98 -8.73
CA LYS A 444 -20.20 -19.95 -9.31
C LYS A 444 -19.04 -19.24 -9.99
N LEU A 445 -17.89 -19.92 -10.08
CA LEU A 445 -16.69 -19.32 -10.68
C LEU A 445 -16.93 -18.85 -12.13
N ASN A 446 -17.76 -19.56 -12.88
CA ASN A 446 -18.13 -19.21 -14.26
C ASN A 446 -18.95 -17.91 -14.37
N ASN A 447 -19.50 -17.40 -13.25
CA ASN A 447 -20.13 -16.08 -13.20
C ASN A 447 -19.11 -14.94 -13.17
N TYR A 448 -17.80 -15.25 -13.11
CA TYR A 448 -16.72 -14.27 -13.02
C TYR A 448 -15.70 -14.45 -14.15
N SER A 449 -15.18 -13.32 -14.65
CA SER A 449 -14.00 -13.27 -15.50
C SER A 449 -12.75 -13.20 -14.63
N ILE A 450 -11.75 -14.01 -14.96
CA ILE A 450 -10.43 -13.96 -14.34
C ILE A 450 -9.62 -12.87 -15.06
N LYS A 451 -9.28 -11.79 -14.35
CA LYS A 451 -8.38 -10.73 -14.81
C LYS A 451 -7.09 -10.74 -14.01
N GLU A 452 -6.07 -10.08 -14.55
CA GLU A 452 -4.82 -9.85 -13.84
C GLU A 452 -4.74 -8.39 -13.41
N GLU A 453 -4.34 -8.18 -12.17
CA GLU A 453 -4.12 -6.86 -11.58
C GLU A 453 -2.65 -6.74 -11.14
N ILE A 454 -2.08 -5.55 -11.29
CA ILE A 454 -0.72 -5.24 -10.86
C ILE A 454 -0.79 -4.16 -9.79
N SER A 455 -0.41 -4.53 -8.57
CA SER A 455 -0.34 -3.59 -7.45
C SER A 455 0.72 -3.99 -6.43
N GLY A 456 1.07 -3.06 -5.55
CA GLY A 456 1.87 -3.38 -4.38
C GLY A 456 1.00 -3.99 -3.27
N GLY A 457 1.63 -4.72 -2.36
CA GLY A 457 0.98 -5.36 -1.23
C GLY A 457 1.30 -4.70 0.11
N ASP A 458 0.60 -5.11 1.17
CA ASP A 458 0.81 -4.61 2.53
C ASP A 458 2.25 -4.81 3.04
N LEU A 459 2.91 -5.94 2.73
CA LEU A 459 4.31 -6.19 3.09
C LEU A 459 5.23 -5.28 2.28
N ALA A 460 4.97 -5.06 0.98
CA ALA A 460 5.72 -4.07 0.20
C ALA A 460 5.55 -2.65 0.76
N ASN A 461 4.36 -2.31 1.24
CA ASN A 461 4.08 -1.05 1.90
C ASN A 461 4.82 -0.92 3.24
N MET A 462 4.92 -1.98 4.05
CA MET A 462 5.74 -2.00 5.26
C MET A 462 7.21 -1.69 4.97
N LEU A 463 7.73 -2.08 3.79
CA LEU A 463 9.10 -1.76 3.36
C LEU A 463 9.22 -0.36 2.73
N SER A 464 8.15 0.44 2.69
CA SER A 464 8.08 1.72 1.95
C SER A 464 8.39 1.58 0.45
N MET A 465 8.05 0.43 -0.11
CA MET A 465 8.39 0.03 -1.48
C MET A 465 7.15 -0.41 -2.28
N ASN A 466 5.95 0.04 -1.88
CA ASN A 466 4.67 -0.32 -2.50
C ASN A 466 4.64 -0.06 -4.02
N ASN A 467 5.31 1.01 -4.48
CA ASN A 467 5.37 1.39 -5.91
C ASN A 467 6.55 0.75 -6.67
N ILE A 468 7.36 -0.07 -6.00
CA ILE A 468 8.56 -0.72 -6.59
C ILE A 468 8.38 -2.24 -6.62
N LEU A 469 7.91 -2.79 -5.51
CA LEU A 469 7.64 -4.22 -5.38
C LEU A 469 6.19 -4.44 -5.75
N LEU A 470 5.92 -4.49 -7.06
CA LEU A 470 4.61 -4.79 -7.60
C LEU A 470 4.44 -6.30 -7.77
N ASP A 471 3.23 -6.78 -7.56
CA ASP A 471 2.82 -8.17 -7.77
C ASP A 471 1.66 -8.25 -8.77
N LYS A 472 1.74 -9.26 -9.62
CA LYS A 472 0.72 -9.58 -10.62
C LYS A 472 -0.13 -10.70 -10.06
N HIS A 473 -1.41 -10.43 -9.78
CA HIS A 473 -2.29 -11.37 -9.10
C HIS A 473 -3.68 -11.42 -9.75
N LEU A 474 -4.43 -12.48 -9.43
CA LEU A 474 -5.74 -12.73 -10.03
C LEU A 474 -6.82 -11.88 -9.37
N LYS A 475 -7.61 -11.19 -10.20
CA LYS A 475 -8.84 -10.48 -9.82
C LYS A 475 -10.05 -11.10 -10.52
N LEU A 476 -11.01 -11.58 -9.76
CA LEU A 476 -12.32 -12.01 -10.25
C LEU A 476 -13.22 -10.79 -10.43
N VAL A 477 -13.77 -10.64 -11.63
CA VAL A 477 -14.70 -9.55 -11.98
C VAL A 477 -16.01 -10.17 -12.42
N PRO A 478 -17.16 -9.78 -11.83
CA PRO A 478 -18.44 -10.38 -12.17
C PRO A 478 -18.78 -10.17 -13.65
N ASN A 479 -19.30 -11.20 -14.29
CA ASN A 479 -19.83 -11.17 -15.66
C ASN A 479 -21.32 -10.78 -15.70
N PHE A 480 -21.84 -10.32 -14.57
CA PHE A 480 -23.22 -9.91 -14.37
C PHE A 480 -23.24 -8.56 -13.66
N LYS A 481 -24.35 -7.83 -13.79
CA LYS A 481 -24.57 -6.60 -13.04
C LYS A 481 -25.04 -6.95 -11.63
N SER A 482 -24.13 -6.84 -10.66
CA SER A 482 -24.47 -7.01 -9.25
C SER A 482 -25.59 -6.06 -8.83
N LYS A 483 -26.47 -6.55 -7.96
CA LYS A 483 -27.56 -5.80 -7.32
C LYS A 483 -27.25 -5.46 -5.85
N VAL A 484 -26.03 -5.76 -5.44
CA VAL A 484 -25.48 -5.44 -4.13
C VAL A 484 -25.01 -3.99 -4.13
N VAL A 485 -25.45 -3.24 -3.12
CA VAL A 485 -25.09 -1.83 -2.92
C VAL A 485 -24.49 -1.63 -1.53
N ASP A 486 -23.60 -0.64 -1.40
CA ASP A 486 -23.17 -0.14 -0.09
C ASP A 486 -24.31 0.63 0.58
N VAL A 487 -24.46 0.44 1.88
CA VAL A 487 -25.48 1.12 2.68
C VAL A 487 -24.83 1.96 3.76
N GLU A 488 -25.21 3.23 3.82
CA GLU A 488 -24.80 4.13 4.88
C GLU A 488 -25.58 3.84 6.16
N VAL A 489 -24.87 3.66 7.26
CA VAL A 489 -25.44 3.40 8.59
C VAL A 489 -24.76 4.32 9.60
N ASN A 490 -25.37 4.49 10.78
CA ASN A 490 -24.69 5.14 11.89
C ASN A 490 -23.52 4.27 12.37
N ARG A 491 -22.32 4.59 11.89
CA ARG A 491 -21.12 3.77 12.10
C ARG A 491 -20.63 3.81 13.55
N GLU A 492 -20.97 4.86 14.30
CA GLU A 492 -20.54 5.02 15.71
C GLU A 492 -21.05 3.92 16.64
N LEU A 493 -22.09 3.20 16.22
CA LEU A 493 -22.66 2.05 16.94
C LEU A 493 -21.83 0.77 16.79
N PHE A 494 -20.80 0.77 15.92
CA PHE A 494 -20.00 -0.39 15.61
C PHE A 494 -18.53 -0.18 16.03
N PRO A 495 -17.84 -1.23 16.49
CA PRO A 495 -16.41 -1.18 16.70
C PRO A 495 -15.68 -0.97 15.38
N ASN A 496 -14.56 -0.24 15.43
CA ASN A 496 -13.74 0.08 14.26
C ASN A 496 -14.58 0.66 13.09
N PRO A 497 -15.32 1.76 13.31
CA PRO A 497 -16.33 2.28 12.36
C PRO A 497 -15.76 2.56 10.96
N ASN A 498 -14.50 2.97 10.86
CA ASN A 498 -13.81 3.23 9.60
C ASN A 498 -13.56 1.98 8.74
N ARG A 499 -13.81 0.78 9.29
CA ARG A 499 -13.61 -0.51 8.61
C ARG A 499 -14.91 -1.33 8.49
N LEU A 500 -16.03 -0.81 8.99
CA LEU A 500 -17.35 -1.41 8.81
C LEU A 500 -17.71 -1.47 7.32
N VAL A 501 -18.32 -2.56 6.89
CA VAL A 501 -18.94 -2.66 5.56
C VAL A 501 -20.36 -3.17 5.74
N VAL A 502 -21.34 -2.45 5.19
CA VAL A 502 -22.75 -2.87 5.18
C VAL A 502 -23.21 -2.90 3.73
N LYS A 503 -23.77 -4.04 3.34
CA LYS A 503 -24.25 -4.31 1.99
C LYS A 503 -25.72 -4.71 2.02
N GLU A 504 -26.46 -4.29 1.01
CA GLU A 504 -27.82 -4.79 0.75
C GLU A 504 -27.94 -5.27 -0.69
N ASN A 505 -28.61 -6.40 -0.88
CA ASN A 505 -28.92 -6.93 -2.19
C ASN A 505 -30.38 -6.65 -2.55
N THR A 506 -30.57 -5.64 -3.40
CA THR A 506 -31.89 -5.16 -3.82
C THR A 506 -32.73 -6.19 -4.60
N SER A 507 -32.13 -7.31 -5.03
CA SER A 507 -32.85 -8.39 -5.70
C SER A 507 -33.32 -9.52 -4.77
N LEU A 508 -32.91 -9.51 -3.51
CA LEU A 508 -33.08 -10.63 -2.58
C LEU A 508 -33.78 -10.23 -1.28
N GLU A 509 -34.73 -9.28 -1.29
CA GLU A 509 -35.35 -8.72 -0.07
C GLU A 509 -35.86 -9.75 0.96
N LYS A 510 -36.21 -10.97 0.53
CA LYS A 510 -36.70 -12.07 1.40
C LYS A 510 -35.65 -13.13 1.75
N HIS A 511 -34.40 -12.95 1.33
CA HIS A 511 -33.30 -13.85 1.67
C HIS A 511 -32.76 -13.58 3.08
N PRO A 512 -32.02 -14.53 3.66
CA PRO A 512 -31.43 -14.36 4.97
C PRO A 512 -30.47 -13.16 5.06
N LYS A 513 -30.22 -12.73 6.29
CA LYS A 513 -29.27 -11.67 6.66
C LYS A 513 -28.02 -12.27 7.28
N LEU A 514 -26.87 -11.78 6.83
CA LEU A 514 -25.56 -12.16 7.35
C LEU A 514 -25.01 -11.07 8.27
N LEU A 515 -24.52 -11.48 9.44
CA LEU A 515 -23.60 -10.69 10.24
C LEU A 515 -22.27 -11.45 10.37
N MET A 516 -21.17 -10.77 10.09
CA MET A 516 -19.85 -11.38 10.08
C MET A 516 -18.86 -10.58 10.91
N PHE A 517 -18.38 -11.17 12.01
CA PHE A 517 -17.18 -10.71 12.72
C PHE A 517 -15.97 -11.21 11.94
N ARG A 518 -15.06 -10.32 11.56
CA ARG A 518 -14.02 -10.63 10.57
C ARG A 518 -12.73 -9.86 10.77
N ASP A 519 -11.71 -10.24 10.01
CA ASP A 519 -10.51 -9.44 9.80
C ASP A 519 -10.30 -9.02 8.33
N SER A 520 -9.07 -8.74 7.95
CA SER A 520 -8.72 -8.29 6.61
C SER A 520 -8.90 -9.37 5.53
N PHE A 521 -8.92 -10.65 5.88
CA PHE A 521 -9.08 -11.76 4.93
C PHE A 521 -10.47 -11.78 4.29
N ALA A 522 -11.52 -11.43 5.04
CA ALA A 522 -12.87 -11.34 4.49
C ALA A 522 -13.03 -10.28 3.38
N ILE A 523 -12.13 -9.30 3.24
CA ILE A 523 -12.27 -8.20 2.24
C ILE A 523 -12.50 -8.73 0.83
N ASP A 524 -11.68 -9.70 0.40
CA ASP A 524 -11.81 -10.27 -0.95
C ASP A 524 -12.95 -11.32 -1.03
N MET A 525 -13.60 -11.68 0.08
CA MET A 525 -14.80 -12.55 0.12
C MET A 525 -16.12 -11.78 0.10
N ILE A 526 -16.15 -10.55 0.63
CA ILE A 526 -17.36 -9.70 0.72
C ILE A 526 -18.14 -9.64 -0.61
N PRO A 527 -17.49 -9.50 -1.79
CA PRO A 527 -18.22 -9.44 -3.06
C PRO A 527 -18.93 -10.74 -3.45
N PHE A 528 -18.55 -11.89 -2.89
CA PHE A 528 -19.17 -13.18 -3.18
C PHE A 528 -20.25 -13.50 -2.16
N LEU A 529 -19.96 -13.29 -0.87
CA LEU A 529 -20.91 -13.49 0.22
C LEU A 529 -22.15 -12.61 0.05
N SER A 530 -21.96 -11.32 -0.23
CA SER A 530 -23.08 -10.36 -0.33
C SER A 530 -24.06 -10.65 -1.48
N GLU A 531 -23.68 -11.50 -2.44
CA GLU A 531 -24.58 -11.91 -3.52
C GLU A 531 -25.63 -12.94 -3.07
N ASN A 532 -25.49 -13.55 -1.88
CA ASN A 532 -26.39 -14.58 -1.40
C ASN A 532 -27.35 -14.14 -0.27
N PHE A 533 -27.16 -12.94 0.27
CA PHE A 533 -27.93 -12.43 1.42
C PHE A 533 -28.67 -11.15 1.05
N SER A 534 -29.82 -10.92 1.68
CA SER A 534 -30.59 -9.68 1.52
C SER A 534 -29.83 -8.48 2.10
N ARG A 535 -29.17 -8.71 3.24
CA ARG A 535 -28.33 -7.75 3.95
C ARG A 535 -27.10 -8.47 4.51
N SER A 536 -25.94 -7.81 4.45
CA SER A 536 -24.70 -8.32 5.03
C SER A 536 -23.97 -7.22 5.80
N VAL A 537 -23.63 -7.50 7.06
CA VAL A 537 -22.91 -6.57 7.96
C VAL A 537 -21.56 -7.19 8.32
N TYR A 538 -20.47 -6.57 7.90
CA TYR A 538 -19.10 -7.05 8.11
C TYR A 538 -18.36 -6.17 9.12
N ILE A 539 -18.19 -6.67 10.34
CA ILE A 539 -17.64 -5.95 11.48
C ILE A 539 -16.17 -6.31 11.63
N TRP A 540 -15.29 -5.30 11.63
CA TRP A 540 -13.87 -5.51 11.90
C TRP A 540 -13.63 -5.62 13.41
N ASP A 541 -13.92 -6.77 13.97
CA ASP A 541 -13.68 -7.08 15.38
C ASP A 541 -13.65 -8.59 15.58
N HIS A 542 -12.85 -9.04 16.54
CA HIS A 542 -12.83 -10.44 17.00
C HIS A 542 -13.67 -10.64 18.27
N ASN A 543 -14.11 -9.55 18.91
CA ASN A 543 -14.99 -9.64 20.07
C ASN A 543 -16.41 -9.95 19.63
N PHE A 544 -16.99 -11.00 20.22
CA PHE A 544 -18.41 -11.29 20.07
C PHE A 544 -19.23 -10.19 20.73
N ASN A 545 -20.23 -9.66 20.04
CA ASN A 545 -21.02 -8.53 20.52
C ASN A 545 -22.52 -8.82 20.41
N SER A 546 -23.14 -9.21 21.54
CA SER A 546 -24.57 -9.55 21.61
C SER A 546 -25.46 -8.35 21.25
N ASN A 547 -25.09 -7.14 21.67
CA ASN A 547 -25.91 -5.94 21.43
C ASN A 547 -26.04 -5.63 19.94
N ILE A 548 -24.97 -5.82 19.16
CA ILE A 548 -25.05 -5.61 17.71
C ILE A 548 -25.92 -6.70 17.07
N ILE A 549 -25.81 -7.95 17.52
CA ILE A 549 -26.61 -9.06 17.00
C ILE A 549 -28.11 -8.85 17.29
N GLU A 550 -28.47 -8.45 18.51
CA GLU A 550 -29.84 -8.14 18.91
C GLU A 550 -30.44 -6.98 18.09
N ASN A 551 -29.61 -6.01 17.70
CA ASN A 551 -30.03 -4.85 16.90
C ASN A 551 -30.16 -5.19 15.40
N GLU A 552 -29.17 -5.87 14.82
CA GLU A 552 -29.18 -6.21 13.38
C GLU A 552 -30.13 -7.38 13.06
N LYS A 553 -30.40 -8.26 14.04
CA LYS A 553 -31.24 -9.45 13.90
C LYS A 553 -30.87 -10.28 12.66
N PRO A 554 -29.62 -10.76 12.58
CA PRO A 554 -29.19 -11.60 11.47
C PRO A 554 -29.84 -12.98 11.56
N ASP A 555 -29.94 -13.68 10.43
CA ASP A 555 -30.31 -15.10 10.39
C ASP A 555 -29.06 -15.98 10.51
N VAL A 556 -27.89 -15.44 10.14
CA VAL A 556 -26.61 -16.13 10.19
C VAL A 556 -25.53 -15.23 10.78
N VAL A 557 -24.77 -15.77 11.74
CA VAL A 557 -23.56 -15.16 12.28
C VAL A 557 -22.34 -15.99 11.88
N VAL A 558 -21.37 -15.34 11.23
CA VAL A 558 -20.07 -15.93 10.91
C VAL A 558 -18.99 -15.24 11.75
N HIS A 559 -18.15 -16.03 12.42
CA HIS A 559 -16.92 -15.55 13.03
C HIS A 559 -15.72 -15.99 12.19
N GLU A 560 -15.17 -15.07 11.41
CA GLU A 560 -14.00 -15.28 10.57
C GLU A 560 -12.73 -14.78 11.24
N LEU A 561 -11.70 -15.62 11.19
CA LEU A 561 -10.40 -15.40 11.80
C LEU A 561 -9.32 -15.90 10.86
N VAL A 562 -8.27 -15.12 10.66
CA VAL A 562 -7.04 -15.69 10.11
C VAL A 562 -6.38 -16.65 11.10
N GLU A 563 -5.73 -17.71 10.62
CA GLU A 563 -5.17 -18.82 11.41
C GLU A 563 -4.26 -18.34 12.56
N ARG A 564 -3.49 -17.27 12.37
CA ARG A 564 -2.63 -16.69 13.44
C ARG A 564 -3.40 -15.97 14.56
N ASN A 565 -4.68 -15.66 14.33
CA ASN A 565 -5.54 -14.94 15.26
C ASN A 565 -6.55 -15.86 15.97
N ILE A 566 -6.50 -17.19 15.79
CA ILE A 566 -7.44 -18.11 16.46
C ILE A 566 -7.38 -18.04 17.99
N GLN A 567 -6.32 -17.47 18.57
CA GLN A 567 -6.25 -17.14 20.00
C GLN A 567 -7.34 -16.16 20.45
N ALA A 568 -7.92 -15.36 19.55
CA ALA A 568 -9.03 -14.46 19.87
C ALA A 568 -10.30 -15.21 20.30
N LEU A 569 -10.39 -16.52 20.04
CA LEU A 569 -11.45 -17.37 20.57
C LEU A 569 -11.40 -17.51 22.11
N LEU A 570 -10.27 -17.17 22.74
CA LEU A 570 -10.13 -17.09 24.21
C LEU A 570 -10.76 -15.85 24.83
N TYR A 571 -11.12 -14.85 24.01
CA TYR A 571 -11.73 -13.62 24.52
C TYR A 571 -13.06 -13.95 25.19
N ASP A 572 -13.24 -13.38 26.38
CA ASP A 572 -14.42 -13.63 27.18
C ASP A 572 -15.67 -13.18 26.43
N ASN A 573 -16.71 -14.00 26.54
CA ASN A 573 -18.02 -13.62 26.06
C ASN A 573 -18.60 -12.44 26.86
N PRO A 574 -19.50 -11.65 26.27
CA PRO A 574 -20.31 -10.70 27.03
C PRO A 574 -21.08 -11.41 28.15
N GLU A 575 -21.23 -10.76 29.31
CA GLU A 575 -22.00 -11.31 30.44
C GLU A 575 -23.46 -11.67 30.08
N SER A 576 -24.04 -10.99 29.08
CA SER A 576 -25.39 -11.23 28.57
C SER A 576 -25.60 -12.63 27.97
N ILE A 577 -24.52 -13.34 27.58
CA ILE A 577 -24.62 -14.64 26.92
C ILE A 577 -23.99 -15.79 27.72
N LYS A 578 -23.32 -15.46 28.83
CA LYS A 578 -22.80 -16.46 29.77
C LYS A 578 -23.98 -17.08 30.51
N ASN A 579 -24.00 -18.41 30.60
CA ASN A 579 -25.05 -19.14 31.33
C ASN A 579 -24.76 -19.18 32.83
#